data_AF-A0A9P8TH21-F1
#
_entry.id   AF-A0A9P8TH21-F1
#
_cell.length_a   1.000
_cell.length_b   1.000
_cell.length_c   1.000
_cell.angle_alpha   90.00
_cell.angle_beta   90.00
_cell.angle_gamma   90.00
#
_symmetry.space_group_name_H-M   'P 1'
#
loop_
_entity.id
_entity.type
_entity.pdbx_description
1 polymer ?
#
loop_
_entity_poly.entity_id
_entity_poly.type
_entity_poly.pdbx_seq_one_letter_code
_entity_poly.pdbx_strand_id
1 'polypeptide(L)'
;MHHFSALERWIVPTRLVELKPESIRKLERDDLKLEPDTHGLLMDNVFKDSDCRVIVLNKHIILNLGARRLLELKPKWLEPVSDRKCRNCAHLTLNGERFIVCPLQLLTTDGIHKWSEAVEQAVRDRGFSYLSIENAVQANILLFQTLASEQARCPNVHQKLIALESEADVDDQLCETMTLRDVTIFIDLDSSKALLCDLDRKSPRKWQKWRDREIALSKLMQ
;
A
#
# COMPACT_ATOMS: atom_id res chain seq x y z
N MET A 1 -16.32 -8.21 15.49
CA MET A 1 -16.15 -8.60 14.07
C MET A 1 -14.66 -8.48 13.79
N HIS A 2 -13.97 -9.55 13.40
CA HIS A 2 -12.53 -9.51 13.17
C HIS A 2 -12.24 -8.86 11.82
N HIS A 3 -12.17 -7.53 11.80
CA HIS A 3 -11.76 -6.77 10.62
C HIS A 3 -10.37 -7.28 10.19
N PHE A 4 -10.27 -7.77 8.94
CA PHE A 4 -9.03 -8.28 8.34
C PHE A 4 -8.46 -9.62 8.86
N SER A 5 -9.30 -10.51 9.43
CA SER A 5 -8.83 -11.83 9.92
C SER A 5 -8.05 -12.65 8.88
N ALA A 6 -8.43 -12.56 7.61
CA ALA A 6 -7.73 -13.26 6.53
C ALA A 6 -6.28 -12.77 6.33
N LEU A 7 -5.96 -11.54 6.76
CA LEU A 7 -4.67 -10.89 6.61
C LEU A 7 -3.83 -10.90 7.90
N GLU A 8 -4.38 -11.39 9.01
CA GLU A 8 -3.81 -11.26 10.37
C GLU A 8 -2.34 -11.69 10.46
N ARG A 9 -1.98 -12.80 9.82
CA ARG A 9 -0.60 -13.33 9.86
C ARG A 9 0.47 -12.41 9.24
N TRP A 10 0.07 -11.42 8.46
CA TRP A 10 0.98 -10.44 7.86
C TRP A 10 0.92 -9.08 8.53
N ILE A 11 -0.09 -8.79 9.36
CA ILE A 11 -0.22 -7.49 10.03
C ILE A 11 0.96 -7.29 10.99
N VAL A 12 1.57 -6.11 10.94
CA VAL A 12 2.65 -5.77 11.87
C VAL A 12 2.13 -5.87 13.32
N PRO A 13 2.78 -6.66 14.19
CA PRO A 13 2.40 -6.74 15.59
C PRO A 13 2.46 -5.35 16.22
N THR A 14 1.34 -4.94 16.80
CA THR A 14 1.19 -3.61 17.37
C THR A 14 0.60 -3.72 18.77
N ARG A 15 1.09 -2.90 19.69
CA ARG A 15 0.59 -2.82 21.07
C ARG A 15 0.23 -1.38 21.40
N LEU A 16 -0.93 -1.19 22.02
CA LEU A 16 -1.28 0.09 22.61
C LEU A 16 -0.44 0.32 23.86
N VAL A 17 0.20 1.48 23.96
CA VAL A 17 0.98 1.87 25.12
C VAL A 17 0.49 3.22 25.64
N GLU A 18 0.52 3.40 26.95
CA GLU A 18 0.24 4.68 27.57
C GLU A 18 1.46 5.61 27.40
N LEU A 19 1.20 6.84 26.98
CA LEU A 19 2.21 7.86 26.79
C LEU A 19 2.07 8.92 27.88
N LYS A 20 3.17 9.20 28.57
CA LYS A 20 3.19 10.32 29.52
C LYS A 20 3.24 11.64 28.74
N PRO A 21 2.44 12.65 29.09
CA PRO A 21 2.42 13.94 28.38
C PRO A 21 3.81 14.58 28.26
N GLU A 22 4.67 14.43 29.27
CA GLU A 22 6.05 14.92 29.24
C GLU A 22 6.94 14.19 28.24
N SER A 23 6.67 12.93 27.93
CA SER A 23 7.39 12.17 26.90
C SER A 23 7.00 12.65 25.50
N ILE A 24 5.72 12.95 25.27
CA ILE A 24 5.22 13.45 23.98
C ILE A 24 5.86 14.80 23.66
N ARG A 25 5.88 15.74 24.63
CA ARG A 25 6.51 17.06 24.45
C ARG A 25 8.02 16.98 24.13
N LYS A 26 8.71 15.91 24.55
CA LYS A 26 10.12 15.69 24.22
C LYS A 26 10.31 15.13 22.81
N LEU A 27 9.29 14.53 22.22
CA LEU A 27 9.30 14.00 20.85
C LEU A 27 8.89 15.06 19.82
N GLU A 28 8.19 16.11 20.26
CA GLU A 28 7.87 17.26 19.41
C GLU A 28 9.15 17.95 18.93
N ARG A 29 9.16 18.31 17.65
CA ARG A 29 10.22 19.06 16.98
C ARG A 29 9.57 20.15 16.13
N ASP A 30 10.34 21.13 15.67
CA ASP A 30 9.82 22.23 14.85
C ASP A 30 9.09 21.73 13.58
N ASP A 31 9.51 20.58 13.05
CA ASP A 31 8.95 19.89 11.89
C ASP A 31 7.97 18.74 12.24
N LEU A 32 7.79 18.43 13.52
CA LEU A 32 6.94 17.32 13.99
C LEU A 32 6.11 17.76 15.20
N LYS A 33 4.86 18.10 14.94
CA LYS A 33 3.85 18.33 15.99
C LYS A 33 3.03 17.07 16.20
N LEU A 34 2.90 16.65 17.46
CA LEU A 34 2.11 15.48 17.83
C LEU A 34 0.78 15.95 18.41
N GLU A 35 -0.30 15.25 18.04
CA GLU A 35 -1.58 15.46 18.71
C GLU A 35 -1.44 15.08 20.19
N PRO A 36 -2.11 15.79 21.12
CA PRO A 36 -2.06 15.50 22.54
C PRO A 36 -2.90 14.25 22.86
N ASP A 37 -2.41 13.09 22.46
CA ASP A 37 -2.98 11.79 22.82
C ASP A 37 -2.36 11.26 24.12
N THR A 38 -3.09 10.42 24.83
CA THR A 38 -2.59 9.71 26.02
C THR A 38 -2.06 8.34 25.68
N HIS A 39 -2.25 7.88 24.43
CA HIS A 39 -1.82 6.57 23.98
C HIS A 39 -1.02 6.65 22.68
N GLY A 40 -0.20 5.63 22.46
CA GLY A 40 0.55 5.43 21.23
C GLY A 40 0.51 3.98 20.78
N LEU A 41 0.88 3.76 19.53
CA LEU A 41 1.06 2.42 18.98
C LEU A 41 2.55 2.08 18.95
N LEU A 42 2.94 1.09 19.74
CA LEU A 42 4.28 0.50 19.68
C LEU A 42 4.26 -0.64 18.65
N MET A 43 5.10 -0.52 17.64
CA MET A 43 5.26 -1.49 16.56
C MET A 43 6.73 -1.90 16.44
N ASP A 44 6.96 -3.12 15.95
CA ASP A 44 8.30 -3.56 15.61
C ASP A 44 8.92 -2.63 14.56
N ASN A 45 10.16 -2.20 14.79
CA ASN A 45 10.86 -1.38 13.81
C ASN A 45 11.17 -2.21 12.56
N VAL A 46 10.42 -1.95 11.49
CA VAL A 46 10.60 -2.59 10.18
C VAL A 46 12.00 -2.26 9.63
N PHE A 47 12.44 -1.01 9.80
CA PHE A 47 13.71 -0.46 9.37
C PHE A 47 14.74 -0.60 10.50
N LYS A 48 15.28 -1.80 10.69
CA LYS A 48 16.15 -2.13 11.83
C LYS A 48 17.41 -1.27 11.96
N ASP A 49 17.80 -0.52 10.91
CA ASP A 49 19.03 0.26 10.86
C ASP A 49 18.80 1.71 10.41
N SER A 50 19.55 2.64 10.99
CA SER A 50 19.53 4.06 10.63
C SER A 50 20.29 4.38 9.34
N ASP A 51 21.28 3.55 8.98
CA ASP A 51 22.10 3.74 7.77
C ASP A 51 21.54 2.89 6.63
N CYS A 52 20.49 3.42 5.98
CA CYS A 52 19.83 2.78 4.86
C CYS A 52 19.90 3.65 3.61
N ARG A 53 20.36 3.08 2.48
CA ARG A 53 20.26 3.73 1.18
C ARG A 53 18.86 3.51 0.61
N VAL A 54 18.12 4.59 0.40
CA VAL A 54 16.74 4.54 -0.13
C VAL A 54 16.71 4.78 -1.64
N ILE A 55 16.13 3.86 -2.40
CA ILE A 55 15.85 3.99 -3.84
C ILE A 55 14.35 4.13 -4.05
N VAL A 56 13.89 5.35 -4.31
CA VAL A 56 12.47 5.64 -4.58
C VAL A 56 12.19 5.52 -6.06
N LEU A 57 11.73 4.35 -6.56
CA LEU A 57 11.44 4.18 -7.98
C LEU A 57 10.23 5.01 -8.41
N ASN A 58 9.17 4.95 -7.60
CA ASN A 58 8.04 5.88 -7.58
C ASN A 58 7.42 5.87 -6.16
N LYS A 59 6.34 6.62 -5.94
CA LYS A 59 5.67 6.71 -4.62
C LYS A 59 5.02 5.40 -4.12
N HIS A 60 5.01 4.35 -4.95
CA HIS A 60 4.43 3.04 -4.63
C HIS A 60 5.47 1.93 -4.52
N ILE A 61 6.70 2.14 -4.97
CA ILE A 61 7.77 1.14 -5.00
C ILE A 61 9.06 1.80 -4.52
N ILE A 62 9.46 1.46 -3.30
CA ILE A 62 10.62 2.01 -2.62
C ILE A 62 11.49 0.85 -2.15
N LEU A 63 12.80 0.94 -2.36
CA LEU A 63 13.76 -0.03 -1.85
C LEU A 63 14.61 0.61 -0.78
N ASN A 64 14.75 -0.09 0.33
CA ASN A 64 15.54 0.31 1.48
C ASN A 64 16.70 -0.68 1.58
N LEU A 65 17.91 -0.23 1.25
CA LEU A 65 19.13 -1.04 1.20
C LEU A 65 20.05 -0.67 2.37
N GLY A 66 19.82 -1.31 3.52
CA GLY A 66 20.66 -1.25 4.73
C GLY A 66 21.26 -2.62 5.05
N ALA A 67 21.38 -2.98 6.33
CA ALA A 67 21.76 -4.35 6.71
C ALA A 67 20.67 -5.37 6.35
N ARG A 68 19.43 -4.91 6.19
CA ARG A 68 18.33 -5.63 5.52
C ARG A 68 17.98 -4.95 4.21
N ARG A 69 17.66 -5.76 3.20
CA ARG A 69 17.13 -5.28 1.93
C ARG A 69 15.60 -5.38 1.97
N LEU A 70 14.92 -4.25 2.07
CA LEU A 70 13.46 -4.19 2.19
C LEU A 70 12.85 -3.55 0.94
N LEU A 71 11.87 -4.24 0.36
CA LEU A 71 10.96 -3.68 -0.63
C LEU A 71 9.72 -3.14 0.09
N GLU A 72 9.47 -1.84 -0.02
CA GLU A 72 8.24 -1.19 0.38
C GLU A 72 7.34 -1.00 -0.85
N LEU A 73 6.12 -1.54 -0.78
CA LEU A 73 5.18 -1.62 -1.88
C LEU A 73 3.79 -1.16 -1.44
N LYS A 74 3.20 -0.22 -2.20
CA LYS A 74 1.76 0.09 -2.13
C LYS A 74 1.06 -0.56 -3.32
N PRO A 75 0.44 -1.75 -3.18
CA PRO A 75 -0.14 -2.50 -4.30
C PRO A 75 -1.37 -1.82 -4.91
N LYS A 76 -1.98 -0.88 -4.17
CA LYS A 76 -3.17 -0.13 -4.56
C LYS A 76 -4.33 -1.08 -4.90
N TRP A 77 -4.94 -0.92 -6.07
CA TRP A 77 -6.11 -1.70 -6.48
C TRP A 77 -5.68 -3.01 -7.12
N LEU A 78 -6.08 -4.13 -6.52
CA LEU A 78 -5.77 -5.47 -7.01
C LEU A 78 -6.98 -6.12 -7.70
N GLU A 79 -7.76 -5.31 -8.42
CA GLU A 79 -8.96 -5.71 -9.13
C GLU A 79 -8.86 -5.22 -10.60
N PRO A 80 -9.09 -6.09 -11.60
CA PRO A 80 -9.23 -5.67 -12.98
C PRO A 80 -10.58 -4.94 -13.16
N VAL A 81 -10.53 -3.74 -13.74
CA VAL A 81 -11.73 -2.88 -13.92
C VAL A 81 -12.24 -2.94 -15.37
N SER A 82 -11.33 -3.12 -16.32
CA SER A 82 -11.62 -3.26 -17.74
C SER A 82 -10.50 -4.03 -18.43
N ASP A 83 -10.80 -4.53 -19.64
CA ASP A 83 -9.82 -5.21 -20.48
C ASP A 83 -8.75 -4.27 -21.04
N ARG A 84 -8.98 -2.95 -21.00
CA ARG A 84 -8.07 -1.94 -21.55
C ARG A 84 -7.01 -1.50 -20.56
N LYS A 85 -7.44 -1.02 -19.38
CA LYS A 85 -6.53 -0.37 -18.44
C LYS A 85 -7.07 -0.44 -17.02
N CYS A 86 -6.27 -1.00 -16.11
CA CYS A 86 -6.64 -1.02 -14.70
C CYS A 86 -6.59 0.39 -14.09
N ARG A 87 -7.31 0.57 -12.98
CA ARG A 87 -7.38 1.84 -12.26
C ARG A 87 -6.02 2.41 -11.86
N ASN A 88 -5.08 1.55 -11.43
CA ASN A 88 -3.74 2.00 -11.05
C ASN A 88 -3.01 2.63 -12.25
N CYS A 89 -3.06 1.97 -13.40
CA CYS A 89 -2.46 2.47 -14.63
C CYS A 89 -3.14 3.77 -15.08
N ALA A 90 -4.48 3.85 -15.02
CA ALA A 90 -5.22 5.07 -15.34
C ALA A 90 -4.82 6.24 -14.42
N HIS A 91 -4.64 5.95 -13.12
CA HIS A 91 -4.23 6.94 -12.13
C HIS A 91 -2.83 7.49 -12.37
N LEU A 92 -1.86 6.63 -12.68
CA LEU A 92 -0.49 7.06 -12.99
C LEU A 92 -0.47 7.94 -14.25
N THR A 93 -1.23 7.57 -15.29
CA THR A 93 -1.37 8.40 -16.50
C THR A 93 -2.02 9.75 -16.21
N LEU A 94 -3.11 9.78 -15.43
CA LEU A 94 -3.79 11.03 -15.08
C LEU A 94 -2.87 12.00 -14.34
N ASN A 95 -1.94 11.50 -13.51
CA ASN A 95 -1.00 12.34 -12.77
C ASN A 95 0.32 12.61 -13.50
N GLY A 96 0.51 12.09 -14.72
CA GLY A 96 1.79 12.19 -15.43
C GLY A 96 2.95 11.49 -14.71
N GLU A 97 2.67 10.47 -13.91
CA GLU A 97 3.69 9.74 -13.13
C GLU A 97 4.37 8.65 -13.98
N ARG A 98 5.66 8.40 -13.71
CA ARG A 98 6.40 7.30 -14.35
C ARG A 98 5.76 5.96 -14.00
N PHE A 99 5.25 5.29 -15.02
CA PHE A 99 4.80 3.91 -14.94
C PHE A 99 6.00 2.97 -14.98
N ILE A 100 6.07 2.03 -14.04
CA ILE A 100 7.09 0.97 -14.03
C ILE A 100 6.43 -0.33 -14.47
N VAL A 101 5.45 -0.79 -13.69
CA VAL A 101 4.74 -2.02 -13.95
C VAL A 101 3.36 -2.02 -13.25
N CYS A 102 2.43 -2.82 -13.78
CA CYS A 102 1.08 -2.93 -13.25
C CYS A 102 1.05 -3.81 -11.99
N PRO A 103 0.48 -3.35 -10.86
CA PRO A 103 0.37 -4.17 -9.65
C PRO A 103 -0.48 -5.44 -9.81
N LEU A 104 -1.38 -5.52 -10.80
CA LEU A 104 -2.15 -6.74 -11.06
C LEU A 104 -1.28 -7.94 -11.48
N GLN A 105 -0.05 -7.68 -11.94
CA GLN A 105 0.92 -8.74 -12.23
C GLN A 105 1.32 -9.52 -10.96
N LEU A 106 1.15 -8.95 -9.76
CA LEU A 106 1.44 -9.60 -8.48
C LEU A 106 0.48 -10.76 -8.15
N LEU A 107 -0.58 -10.97 -8.93
CA LEU A 107 -1.62 -11.96 -8.65
C LEU A 107 -1.32 -13.36 -9.24
N THR A 108 -0.33 -13.46 -10.13
CA THR A 108 0.05 -14.71 -10.81
C THR A 108 1.56 -14.89 -10.79
N THR A 109 2.03 -16.14 -10.87
CA THR A 109 3.47 -16.43 -10.88
C THR A 109 4.19 -15.80 -12.08
N ASP A 110 3.66 -15.97 -13.29
CA ASP A 110 4.20 -15.35 -14.52
C ASP A 110 4.17 -13.82 -14.45
N GLY A 111 3.13 -13.25 -13.84
CA GLY A 111 3.07 -11.82 -13.62
C GLY A 111 4.11 -11.33 -12.61
N ILE A 112 4.34 -12.06 -11.52
CA ILE A 112 5.38 -11.71 -10.53
C ILE A 112 6.76 -11.69 -11.17
N HIS A 113 7.06 -12.63 -12.06
CA HIS A 113 8.30 -12.63 -12.84
C HIS A 113 8.45 -11.32 -13.63
N LYS A 114 7.46 -10.99 -14.48
CA LYS A 114 7.43 -9.73 -15.27
C LYS A 114 7.49 -8.48 -14.40
N TRP A 115 6.81 -8.50 -13.26
CA TRP A 115 6.81 -7.40 -12.29
C TRP A 115 8.20 -7.19 -11.70
N SER A 116 8.85 -8.28 -11.29
CA SER A 116 10.17 -8.25 -10.68
C SER A 116 11.23 -7.81 -11.68
N GLU A 117 11.22 -8.33 -12.91
CA GLU A 117 12.14 -7.90 -13.97
C GLU A 117 12.04 -6.40 -14.25
N ALA A 118 10.82 -5.86 -14.35
CA ALA A 118 10.60 -4.43 -14.60
C ALA A 118 11.10 -3.55 -13.44
N VAL A 119 10.90 -3.98 -12.20
CA VAL A 119 11.37 -3.26 -11.01
C VAL A 119 12.89 -3.33 -10.91
N GLU A 120 13.48 -4.50 -11.09
CA GLU A 120 14.93 -4.69 -11.08
C GLU A 120 15.61 -3.90 -12.21
N GLN A 121 15.00 -3.84 -13.39
CA GLN A 121 15.50 -3.00 -14.49
C GLN A 121 15.45 -1.51 -14.11
N ALA A 122 14.35 -1.04 -13.52
CA ALA A 122 14.23 0.34 -13.05
C ALA A 122 15.25 0.69 -11.94
N VAL A 123 15.68 -0.29 -11.15
CA VAL A 123 16.78 -0.16 -10.18
C VAL A 123 18.13 -0.06 -10.91
N ARG A 124 18.38 -0.93 -11.89
CA ARG A 124 19.60 -0.91 -12.71
C ARG A 124 19.78 0.40 -13.47
N ASP A 125 18.70 0.94 -14.03
CA ASP A 125 18.69 2.25 -14.72
C ASP A 125 19.16 3.40 -13.82
N ARG A 126 19.13 3.23 -12.49
CA ARG A 126 19.61 4.20 -11.50
C ARG A 126 21.05 3.95 -11.05
N GLY A 127 21.76 3.02 -11.70
CA GLY A 127 23.16 2.69 -11.41
C GLY A 127 23.36 1.71 -10.25
N PHE A 128 22.35 0.92 -9.92
CA PHE A 128 22.42 -0.08 -8.84
C PHE A 128 22.50 -1.49 -9.42
N SER A 129 23.47 -2.29 -8.94
CA SER A 129 23.70 -3.65 -9.41
C SER A 129 22.94 -4.69 -8.58
N TYR A 130 22.60 -5.80 -9.24
CA TYR A 130 22.17 -7.08 -8.68
C TYR A 130 21.22 -7.02 -7.47
N LEU A 131 19.93 -7.10 -7.76
CA LEU A 131 18.87 -7.28 -6.79
C LEU A 131 17.99 -8.43 -7.30
N SER A 132 17.72 -9.43 -6.47
CA SER A 132 16.75 -10.48 -6.78
C SER A 132 15.50 -10.20 -5.97
N ILE A 133 14.44 -9.77 -6.65
CA ILE A 133 13.14 -9.45 -6.04
C ILE A 133 12.19 -10.62 -6.17
N GLU A 134 12.27 -11.36 -7.28
CA GLU A 134 11.28 -12.37 -7.69
C GLU A 134 10.99 -13.40 -6.60
N ASN A 135 12.01 -14.07 -6.06
CA ASN A 135 11.82 -15.11 -5.06
C ASN A 135 11.10 -14.61 -3.80
N ALA A 136 11.44 -13.41 -3.34
CA ALA A 136 10.83 -12.82 -2.14
C ALA A 136 9.38 -12.41 -2.39
N VAL A 137 9.07 -11.85 -3.56
CA VAL A 137 7.70 -11.49 -3.94
C VAL A 137 6.85 -12.74 -4.18
N GLN A 138 7.39 -13.74 -4.86
CA GLN A 138 6.71 -14.99 -5.19
C GLN A 138 6.36 -15.80 -3.94
N ALA A 139 7.25 -15.83 -2.93
CA ALA A 139 6.95 -16.42 -1.63
C ALA A 139 5.72 -15.79 -0.94
N ASN A 140 5.33 -14.58 -1.34
CA ASN A 140 4.20 -13.83 -0.80
C ASN A 140 3.01 -13.74 -1.76
N ILE A 141 2.92 -14.58 -2.81
CA ILE A 141 1.78 -14.56 -3.74
C ILE A 141 0.43 -14.69 -3.02
N LEU A 142 0.35 -15.50 -1.97
CA LEU A 142 -0.85 -15.66 -1.16
C LEU A 142 -1.29 -14.36 -0.48
N LEU A 143 -0.36 -13.50 -0.04
CA LEU A 143 -0.70 -12.20 0.53
C LEU A 143 -1.43 -11.33 -0.50
N PHE A 144 -0.90 -11.25 -1.72
CA PHE A 144 -1.51 -10.44 -2.78
C PHE A 144 -2.88 -10.98 -3.20
N GLN A 145 -3.02 -12.30 -3.31
CA GLN A 145 -4.29 -12.95 -3.64
C GLN A 145 -5.34 -12.77 -2.52
N THR A 146 -4.94 -12.92 -1.25
CA THR A 146 -5.84 -12.66 -0.12
C THR A 146 -6.24 -11.18 -0.06
N LEU A 147 -5.30 -10.25 -0.26
CA LEU A 147 -5.60 -8.82 -0.29
C LEU A 147 -6.56 -8.47 -1.43
N ALA A 148 -6.36 -9.02 -2.63
CA ALA A 148 -7.27 -8.85 -3.76
C ALA A 148 -8.69 -9.36 -3.44
N SER A 149 -8.79 -10.55 -2.84
CA SER A 149 -10.06 -11.13 -2.42
C SER A 149 -10.79 -10.25 -1.41
N GLU A 150 -10.09 -9.75 -0.39
CA GLU A 150 -10.67 -8.84 0.61
C GLU A 150 -11.10 -7.49 0.00
N GLN A 151 -10.32 -6.94 -0.95
CA GLN A 151 -10.71 -5.73 -1.69
C GLN A 151 -11.98 -5.94 -2.51
N ALA A 152 -12.16 -7.12 -3.11
CA ALA A 152 -13.31 -7.47 -3.95
C ALA A 152 -14.61 -7.72 -3.16
N ARG A 153 -14.56 -7.75 -1.83
CA ARG A 153 -15.77 -7.94 -1.00
C ARG A 153 -16.77 -6.78 -1.14
N CYS A 154 -16.34 -5.60 -1.58
CA CYS A 154 -17.22 -4.48 -1.92
C CYS A 154 -17.58 -4.51 -3.42
N PRO A 155 -18.71 -5.12 -3.82
CA PRO A 155 -19.08 -5.24 -5.22
C PRO A 155 -19.43 -3.87 -5.82
N ASN A 156 -19.22 -3.73 -7.13
CA ASN A 156 -19.58 -2.53 -7.91
C ASN A 156 -19.01 -1.23 -7.31
N VAL A 157 -17.82 -1.32 -6.71
CA VAL A 157 -17.21 -0.23 -5.96
C VAL A 157 -16.98 1.02 -6.82
N HIS A 158 -16.72 0.87 -8.12
CA HIS A 158 -16.58 1.99 -9.05
C HIS A 158 -17.89 2.76 -9.20
N GLN A 159 -19.00 2.04 -9.41
CA GLN A 159 -20.33 2.62 -9.50
C GLN A 159 -20.74 3.26 -8.16
N LYS A 160 -20.49 2.57 -7.04
CA LYS A 160 -20.71 3.13 -5.69
C LYS A 160 -19.97 4.45 -5.51
N LEU A 161 -18.68 4.50 -5.83
CA LEU A 161 -17.85 5.71 -5.69
C LEU A 161 -18.37 6.87 -6.52
N ILE A 162 -18.79 6.62 -7.77
CA ILE A 162 -19.33 7.65 -8.66
C ILE A 162 -20.69 8.17 -8.15
N ALA A 163 -21.49 7.29 -7.53
CA ALA A 163 -22.83 7.61 -7.04
C ALA A 163 -22.87 8.28 -5.65
N LEU A 164 -21.72 8.52 -4.99
CA LEU A 164 -21.71 9.19 -3.69
C LEU A 164 -22.20 10.64 -3.81
N GLU A 165 -23.13 11.06 -2.96
CA GLU A 165 -23.64 12.43 -2.90
C GLU A 165 -23.31 13.11 -1.57
N SER A 166 -23.00 12.33 -0.53
CA SER A 166 -22.73 12.79 0.81
C SER A 166 -21.83 11.84 1.62
N GLU A 167 -21.44 12.26 2.82
CA GLU A 167 -20.71 11.42 3.78
C GLU A 167 -21.56 10.22 4.26
N ALA A 168 -22.88 10.37 4.32
CA ALA A 168 -23.80 9.34 4.79
C ALA A 168 -23.92 8.16 3.81
N ASP A 169 -23.52 8.34 2.55
CA ASP A 169 -23.53 7.27 1.53
C ASP A 169 -22.33 6.33 1.66
N VAL A 170 -21.34 6.67 2.49
CA VAL A 170 -20.17 5.84 2.72
C VAL A 170 -20.45 4.78 3.77
N ASP A 171 -20.73 3.57 3.30
CA ASP A 171 -20.87 2.40 4.17
C ASP A 171 -19.52 1.92 4.75
N ASP A 172 -19.58 1.15 5.84
CA ASP A 172 -18.40 0.59 6.52
C ASP A 172 -17.54 -0.25 5.56
N GLN A 173 -18.20 -1.00 4.67
CA GLN A 173 -17.54 -1.85 3.69
C GLN A 173 -16.70 -1.04 2.70
N LEU A 174 -17.19 0.10 2.22
CA LEU A 174 -16.46 1.01 1.36
C LEU A 174 -15.27 1.63 2.11
N CYS A 175 -15.46 2.02 3.37
CA CYS A 175 -14.35 2.46 4.23
C CYS A 175 -13.25 1.39 4.35
N GLU A 176 -13.62 0.15 4.62
CA GLU A 176 -12.69 -0.98 4.70
C GLU A 176 -11.97 -1.23 3.39
N THR A 177 -12.69 -1.32 2.27
CA THR A 177 -12.11 -1.52 0.95
C THR A 177 -11.15 -0.38 0.57
N MET A 178 -11.52 0.88 0.86
CA MET A 178 -10.64 2.03 0.64
C MET A 178 -9.41 2.04 1.57
N THR A 179 -9.52 1.42 2.75
CA THR A 179 -8.39 1.18 3.65
C THR A 179 -7.42 0.16 3.04
N LEU A 180 -7.93 -1.01 2.63
CA LEU A 180 -7.14 -2.08 2.01
C LEU A 180 -6.43 -1.68 0.71
N ARG A 181 -6.93 -0.66 0.00
CA ARG A 181 -6.32 -0.11 -1.22
C ARG A 181 -5.20 0.89 -0.97
N ASP A 182 -4.95 1.26 0.28
CA ASP A 182 -3.93 2.23 0.65
C ASP A 182 -2.92 1.69 1.68
N VAL A 183 -2.94 0.37 1.90
CA VAL A 183 -1.97 -0.34 2.72
C VAL A 183 -0.56 -0.27 2.14
N THR A 184 0.42 -0.48 3.01
CA THR A 184 1.82 -0.62 2.65
C THR A 184 2.29 -2.01 3.02
N ILE A 185 2.98 -2.67 2.09
CA ILE A 185 3.58 -4.00 2.28
C ILE A 185 5.09 -3.83 2.30
N PHE A 186 5.73 -4.37 3.34
CA PHE A 186 7.18 -4.48 3.44
C PHE A 186 7.58 -5.92 3.21
N ILE A 187 8.44 -6.19 2.23
CA ILE A 187 9.00 -7.52 1.96
C ILE A 187 10.49 -7.46 2.22
N ASP A 188 10.97 -8.27 3.15
CA ASP A 188 12.39 -8.53 3.32
C ASP A 188 12.88 -9.45 2.20
N LEU A 189 13.81 -8.94 1.39
CA LEU A 189 14.33 -9.63 0.21
C LEU A 189 15.31 -10.77 0.55
N ASP A 190 15.79 -10.82 1.80
CA ASP A 190 16.72 -11.85 2.29
C ASP A 190 15.97 -13.03 2.92
N SER A 191 14.91 -12.76 3.67
CA SER A 191 14.11 -13.77 4.39
C SER A 191 12.75 -14.06 3.76
N SER A 192 12.36 -13.32 2.74
CA SER A 192 11.05 -13.37 2.07
C SER A 192 9.87 -13.11 3.01
N LYS A 193 10.08 -12.57 4.21
CA LYS A 193 8.99 -12.26 5.14
C LYS A 193 8.32 -10.95 4.74
N ALA A 194 6.99 -10.97 4.65
CA ALA A 194 6.18 -9.79 4.41
C ALA A 194 5.50 -9.28 5.69
N LEU A 195 5.38 -7.96 5.80
CA LEU A 195 4.58 -7.26 6.80
C LEU A 195 3.62 -6.29 6.11
N LEU A 196 2.41 -6.18 6.65
CA LEU A 196 1.33 -5.32 6.19
C LEU A 196 1.10 -4.21 7.23
N CYS A 197 1.15 -2.96 6.78
CA CYS A 197 1.00 -1.75 7.57
C CYS A 197 -0.05 -0.80 6.94
N ASP A 198 -0.29 0.35 7.58
CA ASP A 198 -1.21 1.40 7.14
C ASP A 198 -2.68 0.95 7.01
N LEU A 199 -3.14 0.17 7.99
CA LEU A 199 -4.53 -0.33 8.09
C LEU A 199 -5.49 0.64 8.81
N ASP A 200 -5.11 1.92 8.92
CA ASP A 200 -5.96 2.94 9.52
C ASP A 200 -7.25 3.12 8.72
N ARG A 201 -8.38 2.95 9.42
CA ARG A 201 -9.70 3.08 8.82
C ARG A 201 -9.83 4.43 8.13
N LYS A 202 -10.16 4.41 6.83
CA LYS A 202 -10.39 5.64 6.09
C LYS A 202 -11.66 6.34 6.56
N SER A 203 -11.58 7.65 6.75
CA SER A 203 -12.71 8.49 7.15
C SER A 203 -13.72 8.69 6.01
N PRO A 204 -15.04 8.52 6.27
CA PRO A 204 -16.12 8.89 5.36
C PRO A 204 -16.04 10.31 4.81
N ARG A 205 -15.48 11.27 5.57
CA ARG A 205 -15.27 12.66 5.14
C ARG A 205 -14.46 12.82 3.83
N LYS A 206 -13.75 11.77 3.41
CA LYS A 206 -12.98 11.74 2.15
C LYS A 206 -13.82 11.38 0.92
N TRP A 207 -15.14 11.14 1.07
CA TRP A 207 -16.05 10.69 0.01
C TRP A 207 -15.95 11.52 -1.27
N GLN A 208 -15.96 12.85 -1.17
CA GLN A 208 -15.93 13.74 -2.33
C GLN A 208 -14.63 13.57 -3.13
N LYS A 209 -13.49 13.47 -2.43
CA LYS A 209 -12.19 13.21 -3.05
C LYS A 209 -12.17 11.85 -3.76
N TRP A 210 -12.82 10.83 -3.20
CA TRP A 210 -12.89 9.51 -3.83
C TRP A 210 -13.75 9.53 -5.08
N ARG A 211 -14.94 10.13 -5.02
CA ARG A 211 -15.86 10.28 -6.15
C ARG A 211 -15.23 11.06 -7.30
N ASP A 212 -14.74 12.27 -7.01
CA ASP A 212 -14.20 13.17 -8.03
C ASP A 212 -13.00 12.53 -8.74
N ARG A 213 -12.17 11.79 -7.98
CA ARG A 213 -11.09 11.01 -8.54
C ARG A 213 -11.61 9.86 -9.42
N GLU A 214 -12.64 9.14 -8.99
CA GLU A 214 -13.19 8.03 -9.76
C GLU A 214 -13.83 8.49 -11.08
N ILE A 215 -14.54 9.62 -11.07
CA ILE A 215 -15.10 10.26 -12.27
C ILE A 215 -13.99 10.67 -13.25
N ALA A 216 -12.87 11.20 -12.75
CA ALA A 216 -11.74 11.55 -13.60
C ALA A 216 -11.08 10.31 -14.23
N LEU A 217 -11.01 9.21 -13.48
CA LEU A 217 -10.39 7.95 -13.94
C LEU A 217 -11.27 7.17 -14.91
N SER A 218 -12.59 7.19 -14.74
CA SER A 218 -13.52 6.42 -15.58
C SER A 218 -13.35 6.75 -17.07
N LYS A 219 -13.08 8.01 -17.41
CA LYS A 219 -12.78 8.47 -18.77
C LYS A 219 -11.53 7.84 -19.39
N LEU A 220 -10.58 7.39 -18.56
CA LEU A 220 -9.31 6.79 -18.99
C LEU A 220 -9.33 5.25 -18.94
N MET A 221 -10.34 4.66 -18.29
CA MET A 221 -10.52 3.21 -18.17
C MET A 221 -11.46 2.63 -19.24
N GLN A 222 -12.24 3.49 -19.91
CA GLN A 222 -13.13 3.16 -21.04
C GLN A 222 -12.37 2.85 -22.32
#